data_AF-A0A5E4G5K4-F1
#
_entry.id   AF-A0A5E4G5K4-F1
#
_cell.length_a   1.000
_cell.length_b   1.000
_cell.length_c   1.000
_cell.angle_alpha   90.00
_cell.angle_beta   90.00
_cell.angle_gamma   90.00
#
_symmetry.space_group_name_H-M   'P 1'
#
loop_
_entity.id
_entity.type
_entity.pdbx_description
1 polymer ?
#
loop_
_entity_poly.entity_id
_entity_poly.type
_entity_poly.pdbx_seq_one_letter_code
_entity_poly.pdbx_strand_id
1 'polypeptide(L)'
;DLLNQAHLYVLENTEEVLPYIESYLIKGIKFNIKAQDDVRTTQNSGVYLLAHTMQVASAKDKNPILSNMGFYGVIQEIWDLDYQKFTIPVFRCDWIDSSGLVVDELGFTL
;
A
#
# COMPACT_ATOMS: atom_id res chain seq x y z
N ASP A 1 -11.62 -16.28 1.19
CA ASP A 1 -11.73 -17.69 0.77
C ASP A 1 -10.34 -18.35 0.87
N LEU A 2 -10.13 -19.54 0.30
CA LEU A 2 -8.83 -20.23 0.30
C LEU A 2 -7.70 -19.36 -0.27
N LEU A 3 -7.98 -18.51 -1.28
CA LEU A 3 -7.00 -17.60 -1.86
C LEU A 3 -6.49 -16.58 -0.83
N ASN A 4 -7.40 -15.96 -0.08
CA ASN A 4 -7.02 -15.01 0.99
C ASN A 4 -6.22 -15.70 2.11
N GLN A 5 -6.57 -16.94 2.46
CA GLN A 5 -5.83 -17.71 3.48
C GLN A 5 -4.43 -18.10 2.98
N ALA A 6 -4.30 -18.53 1.71
CA ALA A 6 -3.02 -18.82 1.11
C ALA A 6 -2.14 -17.56 0.99
N HIS A 7 -2.74 -16.40 0.67
CA HIS A 7 -2.05 -15.12 0.62
C HIS A 7 -1.51 -14.71 1.99
N LEU A 8 -2.33 -14.83 3.03
CA LEU A 8 -1.93 -14.55 4.41
C LEU A 8 -0.82 -15.49 4.88
N TYR A 9 -0.95 -16.79 4.58
CA TYR A 9 0.06 -17.80 4.93
C TYR A 9 1.42 -17.49 4.27
N VAL A 10 1.43 -17.11 3.00
CA VAL A 10 2.65 -16.68 2.29
C VAL A 10 3.23 -15.42 2.96
N LEU A 11 2.42 -14.40 3.26
CA LEU A 11 2.92 -13.20 3.95
C LEU A 11 3.53 -13.50 5.34
N GLU A 12 2.95 -14.45 6.08
CA GLU A 12 3.37 -14.80 7.44
C GLU A 12 4.53 -15.81 7.50
N ASN A 13 4.76 -16.60 6.44
CA ASN A 13 5.69 -17.76 6.48
C ASN A 13 6.73 -17.78 5.36
N THR A 14 6.84 -16.74 4.53
CA THR A 14 7.86 -16.71 3.47
C THR A 14 9.21 -16.28 4.05
N GLU A 15 10.08 -17.25 4.37
CA GLU A 15 11.52 -17.01 4.59
C GLU A 15 12.28 -16.74 3.28
N GLU A 16 11.65 -17.01 2.11
CA GLU A 16 12.25 -16.86 0.78
C GLU A 16 11.72 -15.62 0.07
N VAL A 17 12.02 -14.47 0.64
CA VAL A 17 11.72 -13.20 0.00
C VAL A 17 12.80 -12.93 -1.06
N LEU A 18 12.37 -12.92 -2.31
CA LEU A 18 13.13 -12.35 -3.44
C LEU A 18 13.40 -10.85 -3.19
N PRO A 19 14.53 -10.30 -3.68
CA PRO A 19 15.19 -9.15 -3.10
C PRO A 19 14.31 -7.92 -2.96
N TYR A 20 14.54 -7.16 -1.89
CA TYR A 20 14.08 -5.79 -1.70
C TYR A 20 14.23 -4.98 -3.01
N ILE A 21 13.08 -4.60 -3.58
CA ILE A 21 13.04 -3.87 -4.85
C ILE A 21 12.99 -2.37 -4.53
N GLU A 22 13.98 -1.63 -5.00
CA GLU A 22 14.03 -0.18 -4.82
C GLU A 22 12.97 0.58 -5.65
N SER A 23 12.54 0.01 -6.77
CA SER A 23 11.50 0.61 -7.59
C SER A 23 10.79 -0.38 -8.50
N TYR A 24 9.49 -0.21 -8.71
CA TYR A 24 8.65 -1.08 -9.51
C TYR A 24 7.97 -0.30 -10.66
N LEU A 25 8.04 -0.82 -11.88
CA LEU A 25 7.43 -0.21 -13.07
C LEU A 25 6.18 -0.98 -13.47
N ILE A 26 5.01 -0.35 -13.35
CA ILE A 26 3.74 -0.92 -13.79
C ILE A 26 2.99 0.07 -14.68
N LYS A 27 2.60 -0.38 -15.87
CA LYS A 27 1.87 0.43 -16.86
C LYS A 27 2.51 1.80 -17.16
N GLY A 28 3.85 1.85 -17.16
CA GLY A 28 4.60 3.08 -17.42
C GLY A 28 4.76 4.02 -16.22
N ILE A 29 4.19 3.68 -15.05
CA ILE A 29 4.37 4.42 -13.81
C ILE A 29 5.42 3.72 -12.97
N LYS A 30 6.47 4.46 -12.60
CA LYS A 30 7.54 3.96 -11.73
C LYS A 30 7.22 4.35 -10.29
N PHE A 31 7.04 3.36 -9.43
CA PHE A 31 6.90 3.50 -8.00
C PHE A 31 8.26 3.29 -7.34
N ASN A 32 8.63 4.14 -6.40
CA ASN A 32 9.86 4.01 -5.64
C ASN A 32 9.53 3.67 -4.19
N ILE A 33 10.46 3.04 -3.49
CA ILE A 33 10.46 3.07 -2.03
C ILE A 33 10.84 4.48 -1.52
N LYS A 34 10.46 4.80 -0.28
CA LYS A 34 10.76 6.09 0.34
C LYS A 34 12.26 6.37 0.44
N ALA A 35 13.07 5.36 0.74
CA ALA A 35 14.53 5.52 0.83
C ALA A 35 15.16 6.00 -0.50
N GLN A 36 14.56 5.65 -1.64
CA GLN A 36 14.97 6.10 -2.97
C GLN A 36 14.63 7.57 -3.21
N ASP A 37 13.44 7.99 -2.77
CA ASP A 37 13.00 9.37 -2.86
C ASP A 37 13.85 10.29 -1.94
N ASP A 38 14.34 9.79 -0.81
CA ASP A 38 15.18 10.57 0.12
C ASP A 38 16.57 10.92 -0.43
N VAL A 39 17.03 10.18 -1.43
CA VAL A 39 18.35 10.38 -2.08
C VAL A 39 18.22 10.92 -3.51
N ARG A 40 17.00 11.22 -3.98
CA ARG A 40 16.73 11.70 -5.34
C ARG A 40 15.85 12.95 -5.33
N THR A 41 15.89 13.69 -6.43
CA THR A 41 15.02 14.86 -6.62
C THR A 41 13.59 14.49 -7.03
N THR A 42 13.38 13.28 -7.53
CA THR A 42 12.08 12.77 -7.97
C THR A 42 11.42 11.99 -6.84
N GLN A 43 10.20 12.36 -6.47
CA GLN A 43 9.40 11.65 -5.49
C GLN A 43 8.33 10.79 -6.18
N ASN A 44 8.41 9.47 -6.04
CA ASN A 44 7.42 8.53 -6.58
C ASN A 44 7.07 7.40 -5.60
N SER A 45 7.22 7.63 -4.29
CA SER A 45 6.83 6.68 -3.22
C SER A 45 5.41 6.84 -2.72
N GLY A 46 4.70 7.90 -3.13
CA GLY A 46 3.31 8.12 -2.77
C GLY A 46 2.33 7.22 -3.54
N VAL A 47 1.37 6.63 -2.82
CA VAL A 47 0.26 5.85 -3.38
C VAL A 47 -1.08 6.27 -2.78
N TYR A 48 -2.16 6.05 -3.52
CA TYR A 48 -3.52 6.28 -3.06
C TYR A 48 -4.38 5.03 -3.27
N LEU A 49 -5.13 4.64 -2.25
CA LEU A 49 -6.06 3.53 -2.27
C LEU A 49 -7.47 4.03 -1.94
N LEU A 50 -8.41 3.83 -2.87
CA LEU A 50 -9.82 4.01 -2.60
C LEU A 50 -10.43 2.66 -2.22
N ALA A 51 -10.57 2.40 -0.92
CA ALA A 51 -11.13 1.15 -0.43
C ALA A 51 -12.65 1.25 -0.30
N HIS A 52 -13.37 0.31 -0.88
CA HIS A 52 -14.79 0.10 -0.59
C HIS A 52 -14.90 -0.82 0.63
N THR A 53 -15.07 -0.22 1.81
CA THR A 53 -14.94 -0.95 3.07
C THR A 53 -16.05 -0.59 4.06
N MET A 54 -16.25 -1.50 5.00
CA MET A 54 -17.21 -1.35 6.07
C MET A 54 -16.62 -0.45 7.16
N GLN A 55 -17.28 0.67 7.44
CA GLN A 55 -16.92 1.62 8.48
C GLN A 55 -17.79 1.41 9.71
N VAL A 56 -17.17 1.46 10.88
CA VAL A 56 -17.83 1.44 12.19
C VAL A 56 -17.37 2.65 12.96
N ALA A 57 -18.29 3.38 13.59
CA ALA A 57 -17.93 4.57 14.37
C ALA A 57 -17.17 4.20 15.67
N SER A 58 -17.36 2.98 16.17
CA SER A 58 -16.66 2.44 17.33
C SER A 58 -16.79 0.91 17.39
N ALA A 59 -16.02 0.26 18.27
CA ALA A 59 -16.15 -1.18 18.53
C ALA A 59 -17.53 -1.62 19.07
N LYS A 60 -18.35 -0.68 19.57
CA LYS A 60 -19.73 -0.95 20.04
C LYS A 60 -20.79 -0.68 18.98
N ASP A 61 -20.40 -0.12 17.84
CA ASP A 61 -21.32 0.19 16.76
C ASP A 61 -21.89 -1.10 16.16
N LYS A 62 -23.22 -1.17 16.10
CA LYS A 62 -23.96 -2.31 15.55
C LYS A 62 -24.49 -2.04 14.15
N ASN A 63 -24.30 -0.83 13.62
CA ASN A 63 -24.81 -0.39 12.33
C ASN A 63 -23.64 0.04 11.45
N PRO A 64 -22.79 -0.90 11.01
CA PRO A 64 -21.72 -0.57 10.09
C PRO A 64 -22.26 0.05 8.80
N ILE A 65 -21.54 1.04 8.26
CA ILE A 65 -21.86 1.69 7.00
C ILE A 65 -20.85 1.23 5.95
N LEU A 66 -21.33 0.77 4.80
CA LEU A 66 -20.48 0.46 3.66
C LEU A 66 -20.26 1.74 2.84
N SER A 67 -19.02 2.18 2.71
CA SER A 67 -18.69 3.40 1.98
C SER A 67 -17.26 3.37 1.44
N ASN A 68 -16.94 4.32 0.56
CA ASN A 68 -15.60 4.48 0.04
C ASN A 68 -14.74 5.29 1.03
N MET A 69 -13.55 4.79 1.33
CA MET A 69 -12.56 5.46 2.17
C MET A 69 -11.25 5.59 1.40
N GLY A 70 -10.74 6.82 1.32
CA GLY A 70 -9.45 7.12 0.71
C GLY A 70 -8.32 6.95 1.73
N PHE A 71 -7.25 6.30 1.31
CA PHE A 71 -6.02 6.18 2.06
C PHE A 71 -4.85 6.65 1.22
N TYR A 72 -3.97 7.41 1.83
CA TYR A 72 -2.69 7.79 1.25
C TYR A 72 -1.60 7.00 1.92
N GLY A 73 -0.66 6.50 1.15
CA GLY A 73 0.42 5.67 1.63
C GLY A 73 1.77 6.13 1.10
N VAL A 74 2.80 5.93 1.91
CA VAL A 74 4.20 6.05 1.48
C VAL A 74 4.80 4.65 1.43
N ILE A 75 5.27 4.23 0.26
CA ILE A 75 5.86 2.91 0.05
C ILE A 75 7.18 2.84 0.82
N GLN A 76 7.28 1.92 1.78
CA GLN A 76 8.52 1.64 2.50
C GLN A 76 9.30 0.50 1.85
N GLU A 77 8.59 -0.53 1.39
CA GLU A 77 9.19 -1.73 0.83
C GLU A 77 8.33 -2.28 -0.31
N ILE A 78 8.98 -2.88 -1.30
CA ILE A 78 8.34 -3.55 -2.43
C ILE A 78 8.89 -4.97 -2.51
N TRP A 79 7.98 -5.93 -2.63
CA TRP A 79 8.24 -7.36 -2.63
C TRP A 79 7.56 -7.98 -3.86
N ASP A 80 8.23 -8.89 -4.56
CA ASP A 80 7.59 -9.71 -5.59
C ASP A 80 7.29 -11.09 -5.00
N LEU A 81 6.00 -11.41 -4.84
CA LEU A 81 5.58 -12.74 -4.42
C LEU A 81 5.47 -13.66 -5.63
N ASP A 82 6.39 -14.62 -5.72
CA ASP A 82 6.41 -15.62 -6.79
C ASP A 82 5.54 -16.84 -6.42
N TYR A 83 4.41 -16.98 -7.11
CA TYR A 83 3.52 -18.13 -6.98
C TYR A 83 3.82 -19.22 -8.03
N GLN A 84 5.01 -19.21 -8.64
CA GLN A 84 5.50 -20.07 -9.72
C GLN A 84 4.78 -19.88 -11.07
N LYS A 85 3.45 -19.71 -11.05
CA LYS A 85 2.62 -19.47 -12.24
C LYS A 85 2.49 -18.00 -12.59
N PHE A 86 2.60 -17.13 -11.60
CA PHE A 86 2.52 -15.69 -11.73
C PHE A 86 3.23 -15.04 -10.54
N THR A 87 3.64 -13.79 -10.74
CA THR A 87 4.24 -12.96 -9.70
C THR A 87 3.29 -11.82 -9.37
N ILE A 88 3.13 -11.51 -8.08
CA ILE A 88 2.34 -10.35 -7.63
C ILE A 88 3.26 -9.40 -6.87
N PRO A 89 3.36 -8.13 -7.27
CA PRO A 89 4.03 -7.12 -6.47
C PRO A 89 3.18 -6.76 -5.24
N VAL A 90 3.81 -6.75 -4.07
CA VAL A 90 3.24 -6.32 -2.80
C VAL A 90 3.97 -5.10 -2.29
N PHE A 91 3.22 -4.03 -2.03
CA PHE A 91 3.76 -2.78 -1.53
C PHE A 91 3.42 -2.68 -0.05
N ARG A 92 4.45 -2.62 0.79
CA ARG A 92 4.27 -2.27 2.20
C ARG A 92 4.36 -0.76 2.32
N CYS A 93 3.28 -0.15 2.79
CA CYS A 93 3.22 1.29 2.94
C CYS A 93 2.85 1.69 4.37
N ASP A 94 3.34 2.84 4.80
CA ASP A 94 2.78 3.55 5.95
C ASP A 94 1.55 4.32 5.46
N TRP A 95 0.39 4.05 6.04
CA TRP A 95 -0.90 4.58 5.58
C TRP A 95 -1.46 5.63 6.53
N ILE A 96 -2.08 6.66 5.96
CA ILE A 96 -2.97 7.60 6.64
C ILE A 96 -4.31 7.61 5.93
N ASP A 97 -5.40 7.70 6.70
CA ASP A 97 -6.71 7.94 6.10
C ASP A 97 -6.82 9.39 5.60
N SER A 98 -7.80 9.65 4.75
CA SER A 98 -8.02 10.99 4.20
C SER A 98 -8.39 12.04 5.25
N SER A 99 -8.75 11.66 6.48
CA SER A 99 -9.12 12.61 7.54
C SER A 99 -7.89 13.22 8.23
N GLY A 100 -6.76 12.50 8.21
CA GLY A 100 -5.47 12.98 8.72
C GLY A 100 -4.60 13.69 7.69
N LEU A 101 -5.06 13.84 6.44
CA LEU A 101 -4.28 14.41 5.35
C LEU A 101 -4.05 15.92 5.58
N VAL A 102 -2.77 16.32 5.62
CA VAL A 102 -2.40 17.74 5.56
C VAL A 102 -1.96 18.05 4.15
N VAL A 103 -2.55 19.07 3.54
CA VAL A 103 -2.17 19.55 2.21
C VAL A 103 -1.60 20.94 2.36
N ASP A 104 -0.42 21.18 1.78
CA ASP A 104 0.21 22.49 1.80
C ASP A 104 -0.49 23.51 0.88
N GLU A 105 -0.03 24.75 0.91
CA GLU A 105 -0.60 25.84 0.09
C GLU A 105 -0.44 25.63 -1.42
N LEU A 106 0.45 24.70 -1.83
CA LEU A 106 0.73 24.36 -3.23
C LEU A 106 -0.04 23.13 -3.69
N GLY A 107 -0.79 22.46 -2.80
CA GLY A 107 -1.58 21.27 -3.12
C GLY A 107 -0.85 19.94 -2.93
N PHE A 108 0.32 19.93 -2.29
CA PHE A 108 1.05 18.70 -1.99
C PHE A 108 0.64 18.12 -0.63
N THR A 109 0.49 16.81 -0.57
CA THR A 109 0.28 16.06 0.68
C THR A 109 1.57 16.05 1.51
N LEU A 110 1.49 16.48 2.76
CA LEU A 110 2.58 16.50 3.75
C LEU A 110 2.61 15.23 4.63
#